data_AF-A0A738MIU5-F1
#
_entry.id   AF-A0A738MIU5-F1
#
_cell.length_a   1.000
_cell.length_b   1.000
_cell.length_c   1.000
_cell.angle_alpha   90.00
_cell.angle_beta   90.00
_cell.angle_gamma   90.00
#
_symmetry.space_group_name_H-M   'P 1'
#
loop_
_entity.id
_entity.type
_entity.pdbx_description
1 polymer ?
#
loop_
_entity_poly.entity_id
_entity_poly.type
_entity_poly.pdbx_seq_one_letter_code
_entity_poly.pdbx_strand_id
1 'polypeptide(L)' 'MKKICKSLIVIFTVSWLTAPAYASDPCASVLCLYGKAVGQGGGSECRSAEKDFFNILKKKKGSIRWSKTFDARKAF' A
#
# COMPACT_ATOMS: atom_id res chain seq x y z
N MET A 1 40.22 -13.31 13.08
CA MET A 1 40.13 -12.13 12.20
C MET A 1 39.35 -12.35 10.90
N LYS A 2 39.32 -13.54 10.29
CA LYS A 2 38.58 -13.79 9.03
C LYS A 2 37.03 -13.84 9.16
N LYS A 3 36.50 -14.12 10.35
CA LYS A 3 35.05 -14.27 10.61
C LYS A 3 34.32 -12.95 10.85
N ILE A 4 35.04 -11.96 11.38
CA ILE A 4 34.50 -10.62 11.71
C ILE A 4 34.25 -9.82 10.44
N CYS A 5 35.16 -9.91 9.45
CA CYS A 5 35.00 -9.25 8.15
C CYS A 5 33.80 -9.77 7.35
N LYS A 6 33.47 -11.07 7.45
CA LYS A 6 32.30 -11.65 6.76
C LYS A 6 30.97 -11.15 7.34
N SER A 7 30.91 -10.95 8.66
CA SER A 7 29.70 -10.47 9.33
C SER A 7 29.38 -9.01 9.00
N LEU A 8 30.41 -8.16 8.84
CA LEU A 8 30.24 -6.76 8.46
C LEU A 8 29.73 -6.58 7.03
N ILE A 9 30.14 -7.46 6.11
CA ILE A 9 29.69 -7.43 4.70
C ILE A 9 28.20 -7.78 4.58
N VAL A 10 27.70 -8.73 5.38
CA VAL A 10 26.28 -9.17 5.34
C VAL A 10 25.33 -8.08 5.87
N ILE A 11 25.77 -7.25 6.81
CA ILE A 11 24.93 -6.19 7.39
C ILE A 11 24.75 -5.04 6.38
N PHE A 12 25.77 -4.75 5.57
CA PHE A 12 25.71 -3.68 4.56
C PHE A 12 24.78 -3.97 3.39
N THR A 13 24.55 -5.25 3.06
CA THR A 13 23.69 -5.64 1.92
C THR A 13 22.18 -5.53 2.21
N VAL A 14 21.77 -5.40 3.48
CA VAL A 14 20.34 -5.31 3.85
C VAL A 14 19.84 -3.86 3.88
N SER A 15 20.75 -2.88 4.00
CA SER A 15 20.41 -1.46 4.10
C SER A 15 19.89 -0.83 2.80
N TRP A 16 19.93 -1.54 1.67
CA TRP A 16 19.51 -1.01 0.37
C TRP A 16 18.07 -1.35 -0.03
N LEU A 17 17.36 -2.15 0.77
CA LEU A 17 15.94 -2.42 0.56
C LEU A 17 15.07 -1.32 1.18
N THR A 18 15.28 -0.08 0.73
CA THR A 18 14.31 1.00 0.96
C THR A 18 13.16 0.78 -0.02
N ALA A 19 12.10 0.09 0.43
CA ALA A 19 10.86 0.07 -0.31
C ALA A 19 10.37 1.52 -0.46
N PRO A 20 9.94 1.96 -1.66
CA PRO A 20 9.37 3.28 -1.83
C PRO A 20 8.19 3.44 -0.88
N ALA A 21 8.29 4.46 -0.01
CA ALA A 21 7.16 4.91 0.79
C ALA A 21 6.23 5.68 -0.14
N TYR A 22 5.37 4.96 -0.86
CA TYR A 22 4.28 5.58 -1.61
C TYR A 22 3.37 6.27 -0.60
N ALA A 23 3.35 7.60 -0.60
CA ALA A 23 2.30 8.33 0.09
C ALA A 23 0.99 8.01 -0.62
N SER A 24 -0.02 7.57 0.13
CA SER A 24 -1.34 7.32 -0.45
C SER A 24 -1.91 8.63 -0.97
N ASP A 25 -2.06 8.72 -2.29
CA ASP A 25 -2.61 9.89 -2.97
C ASP A 25 -4.14 9.72 -3.09
N PRO A 26 -4.94 10.47 -2.32
CA PRO A 26 -6.40 10.36 -2.37
C PRO A 26 -6.96 10.83 -3.71
N CYS A 27 -6.36 11.83 -4.36
CA CYS A 27 -6.79 12.32 -5.66
C CYS A 27 -6.58 11.27 -6.75
N ALA A 28 -5.39 10.65 -6.79
CA ALA A 28 -5.11 9.56 -7.71
C ALA A 28 -6.03 8.36 -7.46
N SER A 29 -6.27 8.02 -6.20
CA SER A 29 -7.16 6.92 -5.81
C SER A 29 -8.60 7.16 -6.29
N VAL A 30 -9.13 8.37 -6.08
CA VAL A 30 -10.47 8.75 -6.54
C VAL A 30 -10.57 8.69 -8.07
N LEU A 31 -9.58 9.25 -8.78
CA LEU A 31 -9.58 9.26 -10.25
C LEU A 31 -9.52 7.83 -10.82
N CYS A 32 -8.66 6.98 -10.26
CA CYS A 32 -8.51 5.60 -10.65
C CYS A 32 -9.76 4.76 -10.36
N LEU A 33 -10.36 4.94 -9.18
CA LEU A 33 -11.61 4.28 -8.81
C LEU A 33 -12.77 4.72 -9.71
N TYR A 34 -12.82 6.01 -10.06
CA TYR A 34 -13.80 6.53 -11.01
C TYR A 34 -13.63 5.89 -12.39
N GLY A 35 -12.41 5.89 -12.93
CA GLY A 35 -12.08 5.22 -14.19
C GLY A 35 -12.51 3.74 -14.18
N LYS A 36 -12.20 3.03 -13.09
CA LYS A 36 -12.64 1.64 -12.88
C LYS A 36 -14.17 1.50 -12.85
N ALA A 37 -14.89 2.42 -12.20
CA ALA A 37 -16.34 2.38 -12.12
C ALA A 37 -17.02 2.59 -13.48
N VAL A 38 -16.43 3.39 -14.38
CA VAL A 38 -16.93 3.62 -15.74
C VAL A 38 -16.39 2.64 -16.78
N GLY A 39 -15.60 1.64 -16.37
CA GLY A 39 -15.02 0.63 -17.25
C GLY A 39 -13.71 1.03 -17.96
N GLN A 40 -13.16 2.20 -17.66
CA GLN A 40 -11.86 2.72 -18.11
C GLN A 40 -10.83 2.63 -16.97
N GLY A 41 -10.55 1.41 -16.48
CA GLY A 41 -9.56 1.21 -15.43
C GLY A 41 -8.16 1.61 -15.90
N GLY A 42 -7.43 2.41 -15.11
CA GLY A 42 -6.10 2.91 -15.48
C GLY A 42 -4.95 1.89 -15.38
N GLY A 43 -5.24 0.60 -15.55
CA GLY A 43 -4.23 -0.47 -15.68
C GLY A 43 -3.26 -0.58 -14.50
N SER A 44 -1.97 -0.77 -14.82
CA SER A 44 -0.88 -0.88 -13.84
C SER A 44 -0.70 0.38 -13.01
N GLU A 45 -0.91 1.55 -13.61
CA GLU A 45 -0.68 2.86 -12.99
C GLU A 45 -1.65 3.08 -11.83
N CYS A 46 -2.91 2.70 -12.03
CA CYS A 46 -3.95 2.81 -10.99
C CYS A 46 -3.88 1.70 -9.94
N ARG A 47 -3.12 0.63 -10.16
CA ARG A 47 -3.13 -0.56 -9.29
C ARG A 47 -2.69 -0.24 -7.86
N SER A 48 -1.73 0.65 -7.68
CA SER A 48 -1.27 1.06 -6.35
C SER A 48 -2.31 1.92 -5.65
N ALA A 49 -2.86 2.93 -6.33
CA ALA A 49 -3.85 3.85 -5.77
C ALA A 49 -5.18 3.14 -5.41
N GLU A 50 -5.65 2.24 -6.28
CA GLU A 50 -6.80 1.39 -5.96
C GLU A 50 -6.55 0.52 -4.73
N LYS A 51 -5.35 -0.07 -4.65
CA LYS A 51 -4.96 -0.93 -3.53
C LYS A 51 -4.92 -0.14 -2.22
N ASP A 52 -4.45 1.10 -2.24
CA ASP A 52 -4.43 1.97 -1.05
C ASP A 52 -5.85 2.19 -0.51
N PHE A 53 -6.80 2.54 -1.36
CA PHE A 53 -8.20 2.72 -0.95
C PHE A 53 -8.85 1.40 -0.45
N PHE A 54 -8.65 0.29 -1.17
CA PHE A 54 -9.28 -0.97 -0.82
C PHE A 54 -8.66 -1.63 0.44
N ASN A 55 -7.39 -1.35 0.74
CA ASN A 55 -6.71 -1.83 1.94
C ASN A 55 -7.20 -1.14 3.22
N ILE A 56 -7.94 -0.04 3.13
CA ILE A 56 -8.64 0.56 4.26
C ILE A 56 -9.70 -0.44 4.71
N LEU A 57 -9.35 -1.27 5.69
CA LEU A 57 -10.19 -2.32 6.25
C LEU A 57 -10.13 -2.23 7.77
N LYS A 58 -11.28 -1.94 8.40
CA LYS A 58 -11.40 -1.97 9.85
C LYS A 58 -11.88 -3.36 10.27
N LYS A 59 -11.01 -4.13 10.91
CA LYS A 59 -11.30 -5.49 11.40
C LYS A 59 -11.43 -5.51 12.91
N LYS A 60 -12.27 -6.40 13.46
CA LYS A 60 -12.36 -6.69 14.90
C LYS A 60 -12.64 -8.19 15.07
N LYS A 61 -11.82 -8.87 15.87
CA LYS A 61 -11.90 -10.34 16.07
C LYS A 61 -11.92 -11.13 14.75
N GLY A 62 -11.06 -10.76 13.80
CA GLY A 62 -10.97 -11.42 12.48
C GLY A 62 -12.02 -10.97 11.45
N SER A 63 -13.18 -10.49 11.89
CA SER A 63 -14.25 -10.05 10.99
C SER A 63 -14.10 -8.60 10.54
N ILE A 64 -14.44 -8.33 9.28
CA ILE A 64 -14.48 -6.98 8.71
C ILE A 64 -15.71 -6.25 9.25
N ARG A 65 -15.50 -5.04 9.76
CA ARG A 65 -16.57 -4.12 10.14
C ARG A 65 -16.87 -3.22 8.94
N TRP A 66 -17.81 -3.64 8.09
CA TRP A 66 -18.13 -2.92 6.86
C TRP A 66 -18.54 -1.46 7.09
N SER A 67 -19.40 -1.19 8.07
CA SER A 67 -19.78 0.19 8.43
C SER A 67 -18.56 1.04 8.81
N LYS A 68 -17.64 0.53 9.64
CA LYS A 68 -16.44 1.28 10.03
C LYS A 68 -15.39 1.39 8.93
N THR A 69 -15.36 0.41 8.04
CA THR A 69 -14.54 0.44 6.84
C THR A 69 -15.05 1.50 5.87
N PHE A 70 -16.38 1.60 5.71
CA PHE A 70 -17.02 2.63 4.91
C PHE A 70 -16.77 4.03 5.49
N ASP A 71 -16.98 4.22 6.79
CA ASP A 71 -16.66 5.49 7.47
C ASP A 71 -15.19 5.90 7.24
N ALA A 72 -14.26 4.94 7.33
CA ALA A 72 -12.84 5.18 7.10
C ALA A 72 -12.51 5.51 5.64
N ARG A 73 -13.17 4.85 4.66
CA ARG A 73 -13.01 5.14 3.23
C ARG A 73 -13.62 6.49 2.84
N LYS A 74 -14.67 6.93 3.54
CA LYS A 74 -15.26 8.26 3.35
C LYS A 74 -14.33 9.39 3.80
N ALA A 75 -13.47 9.11 4.79
CA ALA A 75 -12.53 10.07 5.36
C ALA A 75 -11.13 10.01 4.74
N PHE A 76 -10.93 9.16 3.73
CA PHE A 76 -9.69 9.01 2.97
C PHE A 76 -9.73 9.93 1.75
#